data_AF-A0A954GSY6-F1
#
_entry.id   AF-A0A954GSY6-F1
#
_cell.length_a   1.000
_cell.length_b   1.000
_cell.length_c   1.000
_cell.angle_alpha   90.00
_cell.angle_beta   90.00
_cell.angle_gamma   90.00
#
_symmetry.space_group_name_H-M   'P 1'
#
loop_
_entity.id
_entity.type
_entity.pdbx_description
1 polymer ?
#
loop_
_entity_poly.entity_id
_entity_poly.type
_entity_poly.pdbx_seq_one_letter_code
_entity_poly.pdbx_strand_id
1 'polypeptide(L)'
;SERLGNPTDPTIVVQQVKQGENGEELVDVAELTDIASPIKVSSNGYSYDGPPYNAGSADILAELTIKESGTYRVQLSDLFGGTRSVPTNTYRMVIRKAQPDFALVGWAQHMTLRNGDRNALSKPIALRGGTTMPFEVIVIRRDGFNDPIHLTMEGLPEGVTSTGFTVPAGKSTGILLVTAEADAPRGVSMATLVGRAEIDGKEVIRNGHMASMSWPVPDAWSAIPRPRLVGVVPVSVCGEEQAPLTVSAEGQEVWEVKLGQRIEIPLKIEKRSEFQGNKVSLKTYSPELSGNPGFDISLDDEKNVGVVDLTKIKVAPGDYEIAFYGSAVAKYRDNPNAVTILEQALKQAQEEAEATAKEVAQAEESTEERKKRADAAVAEVQKQLNAAVARAKPKDIVDIVVSSPITIRVQPSEPEQEK
;
A
#
# COMPACT_ATOMS: atom_id res chain seq x y z
N SER A 1 18.00 -25.64 7.37
CA SER A 1 16.73 -25.04 6.93
C SER A 1 16.93 -23.54 6.71
N GLU A 2 16.44 -23.05 5.57
CA GLU A 2 16.66 -21.69 5.06
C GLU A 2 16.00 -20.64 5.95
N ARG A 3 14.77 -20.86 6.42
CA ARG A 3 14.08 -19.93 7.33
C ARG A 3 14.70 -19.85 8.72
N LEU A 4 15.61 -20.78 9.06
CA LEU A 4 16.46 -20.71 10.25
C LEU A 4 17.80 -20.00 10.00
N GLY A 5 18.01 -19.45 8.79
CA GLY A 5 19.23 -18.75 8.39
C GLY A 5 20.36 -19.67 7.90
N ASN A 6 20.09 -20.97 7.67
CA ASN A 6 21.11 -21.88 7.15
C ASN A 6 21.03 -21.95 5.62
N PRO A 7 22.17 -22.05 4.92
CA PRO A 7 22.20 -22.13 3.45
C PRO A 7 21.89 -23.56 2.96
N THR A 8 20.65 -24.00 3.14
CA THR A 8 20.16 -25.37 2.83
C THR A 8 19.06 -25.34 1.80
N ASP A 9 18.94 -26.41 1.01
CA ASP A 9 17.88 -26.60 0.03
C ASP A 9 17.22 -27.98 0.24
N PRO A 10 16.34 -28.11 1.26
CA PRO A 10 15.74 -29.39 1.61
C PRO A 10 14.68 -29.86 0.60
N THR A 11 14.72 -31.15 0.25
CA THR A 11 13.64 -31.87 -0.42
C THR A 11 13.17 -33.06 0.42
N ILE A 12 11.88 -33.39 0.38
CA ILE A 12 11.31 -34.55 1.06
C ILE A 12 10.65 -35.48 0.06
N VAL A 13 11.00 -36.77 0.13
CA VAL A 13 10.20 -37.84 -0.50
C VAL A 13 9.49 -38.59 0.61
N VAL A 14 8.18 -38.76 0.46
CA VAL A 14 7.36 -39.61 1.33
C VAL A 14 7.04 -40.91 0.61
N GLN A 15 7.29 -42.03 1.27
CA GLN A 15 7.17 -43.35 0.67
C GLN A 15 6.34 -44.27 1.56
N GLN A 16 5.45 -45.04 0.97
CA GLN A 16 4.75 -46.12 1.67
C GLN A 16 5.66 -47.35 1.71
N VAL A 17 5.80 -47.95 2.88
CA VAL A 17 6.50 -49.22 3.06
C VAL A 17 5.50 -50.35 2.84
N LYS A 18 5.69 -51.12 1.78
CA LYS A 18 4.90 -52.32 1.47
C LYS A 18 5.74 -53.56 1.71
N GLN A 19 5.07 -54.66 2.09
CA GLN A 19 5.71 -55.97 2.17
C GLN A 19 5.58 -56.64 0.80
N GLY A 20 6.70 -56.83 0.11
CA GLY A 20 6.79 -57.55 -1.16
C GLY A 20 7.35 -58.97 -0.97
N GLU A 21 7.43 -59.73 -2.06
CA GLU A 21 7.90 -61.13 -2.04
C GLU A 21 9.38 -61.27 -1.61
N ASN A 22 10.18 -60.21 -1.79
CA ASN A 22 11.61 -60.18 -1.48
C ASN A 22 12.00 -59.22 -0.34
N GLY A 23 11.04 -58.78 0.47
CA GLY A 23 11.25 -57.87 1.61
C GLY A 23 10.48 -56.56 1.50
N GLU A 24 10.97 -55.50 2.16
CA GLU A 24 10.34 -54.18 2.14
C GLU A 24 10.49 -53.51 0.77
N GLU A 25 9.37 -53.15 0.16
CA GLU A 25 9.30 -52.35 -1.06
C GLU A 25 8.86 -50.92 -0.71
N LEU A 26 9.53 -49.93 -1.27
CA LEU A 26 9.23 -48.51 -1.07
C LEU A 26 8.50 -47.96 -2.30
N VAL A 27 7.33 -47.38 -2.07
CA VAL A 27 6.55 -46.73 -3.12
C VAL A 27 6.45 -45.24 -2.82
N ASP A 28 6.96 -44.40 -3.71
CA ASP A 28 6.88 -42.95 -3.60
C ASP A 28 5.41 -42.51 -3.69
N VAL A 29 4.95 -41.78 -2.69
CA VAL A 29 3.57 -41.26 -2.61
C VAL A 29 3.49 -39.74 -2.66
N ALA A 30 4.60 -39.05 -2.35
CA ALA A 30 4.72 -37.61 -2.53
C ALA A 30 6.18 -37.19 -2.63
N GLU A 31 6.43 -36.17 -3.44
CA GLU A 31 7.69 -35.43 -3.51
C GLU A 31 7.39 -33.97 -3.16
N LEU A 32 8.06 -33.44 -2.15
CA LEU A 32 7.80 -32.14 -1.55
C LEU A 32 9.05 -31.29 -1.66
N THR A 33 8.90 -30.09 -2.22
CA THR A 33 9.97 -29.15 -2.54
C THR A 33 9.63 -27.76 -1.98
N ASP A 34 10.36 -26.76 -2.43
CA ASP A 34 10.34 -25.36 -2.08
C ASP A 34 8.93 -24.80 -1.95
N ILE A 35 8.76 -23.93 -0.97
CA ILE A 35 7.64 -23.00 -0.90
C ILE A 35 7.78 -22.00 -2.04
N ALA A 36 7.00 -22.20 -3.10
CA ALA A 36 6.92 -21.25 -4.20
C ALA A 36 6.53 -19.85 -3.70
N SER A 37 7.12 -18.81 -4.30
CA SER A 37 6.70 -17.45 -3.99
C SER A 37 5.26 -17.24 -4.45
N PRO A 38 4.35 -16.79 -3.57
CA PRO A 38 2.95 -16.55 -3.94
C PRO A 38 2.78 -15.31 -4.84
N ILE A 39 3.86 -14.58 -5.12
CA ILE A 39 3.89 -13.31 -5.82
C ILE A 39 5.05 -13.24 -6.79
N LYS A 40 4.87 -12.44 -7.84
CA LYS A 40 5.97 -12.12 -8.76
C LYS A 40 6.91 -11.13 -8.08
N VAL A 41 8.12 -11.60 -7.75
CA VAL A 41 9.17 -10.75 -7.19
C VAL A 41 9.66 -9.77 -8.27
N SER A 42 10.02 -8.56 -7.85
CA SER A 42 10.64 -7.55 -8.72
C SER A 42 11.83 -8.14 -9.50
N SER A 43 11.85 -7.95 -10.82
CA SER A 43 12.97 -8.34 -11.67
C SER A 43 14.20 -7.44 -11.51
N ASN A 44 14.07 -6.34 -10.77
CA ASN A 44 15.05 -5.27 -10.63
C ASN A 44 15.64 -5.19 -9.21
N GLY A 45 15.55 -6.28 -8.42
CA GLY A 45 16.23 -6.37 -7.13
C GLY A 45 15.58 -5.55 -6.02
N TYR A 46 14.26 -5.73 -5.82
CA TYR A 46 13.45 -5.07 -4.78
C TYR A 46 13.14 -3.57 -5.05
N SER A 47 13.05 -3.17 -6.32
CA SER A 47 12.41 -1.90 -6.68
C SER A 47 10.89 -1.97 -6.57
N TYR A 48 10.22 -0.81 -6.61
CA TYR A 48 8.77 -0.66 -6.47
C TYR A 48 7.90 -1.25 -7.59
N ASP A 49 8.49 -1.96 -8.55
CA ASP A 49 7.78 -2.74 -9.57
C ASP A 49 7.29 -4.12 -9.05
N GLY A 50 7.56 -4.42 -7.78
CA GLY A 50 7.03 -5.58 -7.08
C GLY A 50 7.17 -5.46 -5.56
N PRO A 51 6.70 -6.47 -4.81
CA PRO A 51 6.81 -6.49 -3.36
C PRO A 51 8.29 -6.43 -2.94
N PRO A 52 8.61 -5.72 -1.83
CA PRO A 52 9.99 -5.50 -1.41
C PRO A 52 10.64 -6.73 -0.77
N TYR A 53 10.01 -7.90 -0.84
CA TYR A 53 10.45 -9.16 -0.25
C TYR A 53 10.01 -10.33 -1.13
N ASN A 54 10.70 -11.46 -1.00
CA ASN A 54 10.28 -12.73 -1.55
C ASN A 54 9.62 -13.56 -0.43
N ALA A 55 8.36 -13.96 -0.61
CA ALA A 55 7.64 -14.79 0.36
C ALA A 55 7.79 -16.30 0.10
N GLY A 56 8.54 -16.69 -0.94
CA GLY A 56 8.98 -18.07 -1.16
C GLY A 56 10.16 -18.47 -0.27
N SER A 57 10.46 -19.76 -0.24
CA SER A 57 11.58 -20.33 0.51
C SER A 57 11.97 -21.69 -0.07
N ALA A 58 13.26 -22.02 -0.04
CA ALA A 58 13.77 -23.36 -0.30
C ALA A 58 13.35 -24.38 0.77
N ASP A 59 12.84 -23.93 1.92
CA ASP A 59 12.19 -24.84 2.86
C ASP A 59 10.87 -25.39 2.30
N ILE A 60 10.39 -26.48 2.91
CA ILE A 60 9.18 -27.18 2.50
C ILE A 60 8.00 -26.82 3.41
N LEU A 61 6.82 -26.64 2.81
CA LEU A 61 5.51 -26.67 3.48
C LEU A 61 4.51 -27.34 2.53
N ALA A 62 3.93 -28.47 2.95
CA ALA A 62 3.00 -29.20 2.11
C ALA A 62 1.96 -29.97 2.95
N GLU A 63 0.84 -30.28 2.30
CA GLU A 63 -0.19 -31.17 2.82
C GLU A 63 -0.05 -32.55 2.16
N LEU A 64 -0.17 -33.61 2.96
CA LEU A 64 -0.14 -35.00 2.49
C LEU A 64 -1.44 -35.71 2.88
N THR A 65 -2.16 -36.21 1.88
CA THR A 65 -3.30 -37.11 2.10
C THR A 65 -2.82 -38.57 2.17
N ILE A 66 -2.99 -39.20 3.34
CA ILE A 66 -2.72 -40.63 3.52
C ILE A 66 -3.93 -41.44 3.05
N LYS A 67 -3.78 -42.11 1.89
CA LYS A 67 -4.86 -42.90 1.27
C LYS A 67 -5.05 -44.28 1.90
N GLU A 68 -3.98 -44.88 2.42
CA GLU A 68 -3.97 -46.23 2.99
C GLU A 68 -3.31 -46.19 4.36
N SER A 69 -3.85 -46.94 5.33
CA SER A 69 -3.17 -47.10 6.63
C SER A 69 -1.92 -47.97 6.45
N GLY A 70 -0.81 -47.57 7.08
CA GLY A 70 0.43 -48.34 7.00
C GLY A 70 1.64 -47.58 7.52
N THR A 71 2.81 -48.17 7.32
CA THR A 71 4.10 -47.55 7.65
C THR A 71 4.56 -46.69 6.48
N TYR A 72 4.98 -45.46 6.79
CA TYR A 72 5.53 -44.52 5.81
C TYR A 72 6.94 -44.11 6.22
N ARG A 73 7.81 -43.97 5.22
CA ARG A 73 9.15 -43.39 5.35
C ARG A 73 9.12 -41.95 4.86
N VAL A 74 9.67 -41.04 5.65
CA VAL A 74 9.93 -39.65 5.25
C VAL A 74 11.43 -39.51 5.08
N GLN A 75 11.89 -39.31 3.85
CA GLN A 75 13.29 -39.08 3.55
C GLN A 75 13.52 -37.59 3.28
N LEU A 76 14.32 -36.94 4.13
CA LEU A 76 14.80 -35.58 3.93
C LEU A 76 16.19 -35.63 3.29
N SER A 77 16.37 -34.92 2.18
CA SER A 77 17.67 -34.72 1.52
C SER A 77 17.95 -33.23 1.38
N ASP A 78 19.22 -32.82 1.33
CA ASP A 78 19.61 -31.44 1.02
C ASP A 78 20.24 -31.42 -0.37
N LEU A 79 19.65 -30.69 -1.30
CA LEU A 79 20.11 -30.59 -2.69
C LEU A 79 21.49 -29.92 -2.81
N PHE A 80 21.90 -29.14 -1.81
CA PHE A 80 23.27 -28.60 -1.74
C PHE A 80 24.28 -29.58 -1.14
N GLY A 81 23.84 -30.71 -0.58
CA GLY A 81 24.68 -31.70 0.10
C GLY A 81 25.82 -32.28 -0.75
N GLY A 82 25.67 -32.28 -2.09
CA GLY A 82 26.72 -32.73 -3.01
C GLY A 82 27.87 -31.73 -3.20
N THR A 83 27.66 -30.46 -2.86
CA THR A 83 28.66 -29.38 -2.99
C THR A 83 29.13 -28.83 -1.65
N ARG A 84 28.40 -29.13 -0.56
CA ARG A 84 28.65 -28.63 0.79
C ARG A 84 28.33 -29.72 1.81
N SER A 85 29.25 -30.00 2.72
CA SER A 85 29.00 -30.85 3.88
C SER A 85 29.14 -30.01 5.15
N VAL A 86 28.00 -29.56 5.68
CA VAL A 86 27.94 -28.66 6.85
C VAL A 86 27.12 -29.34 7.94
N PRO A 87 27.76 -30.10 8.85
CA PRO A 87 27.07 -30.86 9.91
C PRO A 87 26.27 -30.00 10.89
N THR A 88 26.55 -28.69 10.94
CA THR A 88 25.83 -27.73 11.79
C THR A 88 24.50 -27.27 11.20
N ASN A 89 24.18 -27.64 9.96
CA ASN A 89 22.88 -27.35 9.37
C ASN A 89 21.79 -28.02 10.21
N THR A 90 20.88 -27.20 10.74
CA THR A 90 19.75 -27.68 11.53
C THR A 90 18.48 -27.68 10.69
N TYR A 91 17.67 -28.73 10.85
CA TYR A 91 16.36 -28.87 10.24
C TYR A 91 15.33 -29.07 11.34
N ARG A 92 14.12 -28.55 11.12
CA ARG A 92 12.98 -28.76 12.01
C ARG A 92 11.85 -29.36 11.19
N MET A 93 11.54 -30.63 11.44
CA MET A 93 10.42 -31.32 10.83
C MET A 93 9.21 -31.29 11.77
N VAL A 94 8.05 -30.90 11.26
CA VAL A 94 6.79 -30.90 12.00
C VAL A 94 5.77 -31.68 11.18
N ILE A 95 5.34 -32.82 11.70
CA ILE A 95 4.28 -33.65 11.09
C ILE A 95 3.07 -33.58 12.02
N ARG A 96 1.95 -33.09 11.50
CA ARG A 96 0.69 -32.94 12.25
C ARG A 96 -0.49 -32.92 11.29
N LYS A 97 -1.70 -33.02 11.84
CA LYS A 97 -2.92 -32.71 11.09
C LYS A 97 -2.88 -31.25 10.60
N ALA A 98 -3.44 -31.02 9.41
CA ALA A 98 -3.60 -29.68 8.84
C ALA A 98 -4.36 -28.78 9.83
N GLN A 99 -3.90 -27.53 9.96
CA GLN A 99 -4.55 -26.49 10.75
C GLN A 99 -4.68 -25.28 9.82
N PRO A 100 -5.73 -25.25 8.97
CA PRO A 100 -5.93 -24.18 8.00
C PRO A 100 -5.83 -22.82 8.69
N ASP A 101 -5.00 -21.93 8.13
CA ASP A 101 -4.79 -20.59 8.66
C ASP A 101 -4.19 -19.67 7.58
N PHE A 102 -4.06 -18.39 7.88
CA PHE A 102 -3.39 -17.42 7.02
C PHE A 102 -2.56 -16.41 7.82
N ALA A 103 -1.62 -15.78 7.14
CA ALA A 103 -0.89 -14.62 7.63
C ALA A 103 -0.89 -13.51 6.57
N LEU A 104 -0.78 -12.26 7.01
CA LEU A 104 -0.87 -11.10 6.14
C LEU A 104 0.39 -10.26 6.23
N VAL A 105 0.85 -9.78 5.08
CA VAL A 105 1.90 -8.76 5.00
C VAL A 105 1.46 -7.67 4.03
N GLY A 106 1.16 -6.48 4.53
CA GLY A 106 0.87 -5.30 3.71
C GLY A 106 2.13 -4.53 3.37
N TRP A 107 2.11 -3.74 2.31
CA TRP A 107 3.10 -2.68 2.09
C TRP A 107 2.43 -1.47 1.45
N ALA A 108 2.88 -0.28 1.83
CA ALA A 108 2.38 0.95 1.21
C ALA A 108 2.96 1.05 -0.20
N GLN A 109 2.10 0.98 -1.21
CA GLN A 109 2.54 0.97 -2.59
C GLN A 109 3.16 2.33 -2.94
N HIS A 110 4.18 2.29 -3.78
CA HIS A 110 4.75 3.46 -4.43
C HIS A 110 4.79 3.22 -5.94
N MET A 111 4.93 4.29 -6.70
CA MET A 111 5.08 4.21 -8.15
C MET A 111 6.50 4.58 -8.52
N THR A 112 7.07 3.86 -9.46
CA THR A 112 8.30 4.29 -10.14
C THR A 112 7.98 5.55 -10.95
N LEU A 113 8.49 6.71 -10.51
CA LEU A 113 8.15 8.01 -11.12
C LEU A 113 9.03 8.36 -12.32
N ARG A 114 10.17 7.69 -12.50
CA ARG A 114 11.11 7.91 -13.60
C ARG A 114 11.57 6.58 -14.18
N ASN A 115 11.73 6.51 -15.50
CA ASN A 115 12.27 5.30 -16.12
C ASN A 115 13.70 5.02 -15.59
N GLY A 116 13.97 3.78 -15.20
CA GLY A 116 15.23 3.38 -14.58
C GLY A 116 15.40 3.82 -13.12
N ASP A 117 14.36 4.36 -12.47
CA ASP A 117 14.40 4.63 -11.04
C ASP A 117 14.50 3.30 -10.25
N ARG A 118 15.53 3.22 -9.43
CA ARG A 118 15.89 2.07 -8.58
C ARG A 118 15.89 2.45 -7.09
N ASN A 119 15.18 3.52 -6.73
CA ASN A 119 14.94 3.89 -5.36
C ASN A 119 14.18 2.77 -4.62
N ALA A 120 14.66 2.39 -3.44
CA ALA A 120 13.87 1.67 -2.46
C ALA A 120 13.64 2.61 -1.27
N LEU A 121 12.43 3.11 -1.08
CA LEU A 121 12.15 4.12 -0.07
C LEU A 121 11.52 3.47 1.17
N SER A 122 11.65 4.13 2.31
CA SER A 122 10.77 3.89 3.44
C SER A 122 9.63 4.91 3.33
N LYS A 123 8.43 4.47 2.97
CA LYS A 123 7.27 5.37 2.80
C LYS A 123 6.51 5.50 4.13
N PRO A 124 6.55 6.65 4.81
CA PRO A 124 5.65 6.90 5.93
C PRO A 124 4.22 7.04 5.41
N ILE A 125 3.23 6.63 6.20
CA ILE A 125 1.82 6.83 5.86
C ILE A 125 1.39 8.18 6.46
N ALA A 126 1.93 9.24 5.84
CA ALA A 126 1.61 10.62 6.17
C ALA A 126 0.69 11.16 5.07
N LEU A 127 -0.58 11.36 5.42
CA LEU A 127 -1.65 11.73 4.51
C LEU A 127 -1.89 13.24 4.54
N ARG A 128 -2.14 13.80 3.36
CA ARG A 128 -2.80 15.10 3.20
C ARG A 128 -4.30 14.87 3.11
N GLY A 129 -5.10 15.86 3.46
CA GLY A 129 -6.55 15.78 3.27
C GLY A 129 -6.88 15.49 1.80
N GLY A 130 -7.70 14.47 1.56
CA GLY A 130 -8.09 14.01 0.22
C GLY A 130 -7.14 12.98 -0.42
N THR A 131 -6.00 12.66 0.20
CA THR A 131 -5.09 11.63 -0.34
C THR A 131 -5.64 10.23 -0.07
N THR A 132 -5.65 9.39 -1.11
CA THR A 132 -5.78 7.93 -0.98
C THR A 132 -4.42 7.27 -1.12
N MET A 133 -4.05 6.42 -0.17
CA MET A 133 -2.83 5.61 -0.23
C MET A 133 -3.19 4.13 -0.45
N PRO A 134 -2.73 3.53 -1.57
CA PRO A 134 -2.92 2.12 -1.82
C PRO A 134 -1.87 1.27 -1.08
N PHE A 135 -2.35 0.17 -0.54
CA PHE A 135 -1.55 -0.90 0.05
C PHE A 135 -1.78 -2.15 -0.76
N GLU A 136 -0.70 -2.84 -1.10
CA GLU A 136 -0.79 -4.22 -1.58
C GLU A 136 -0.61 -5.13 -0.38
N VAL A 137 -1.52 -6.10 -0.22
CA VAL A 137 -1.53 -7.04 0.89
C VAL A 137 -1.29 -8.45 0.36
N ILE A 138 -0.27 -9.09 0.89
CA ILE A 138 0.08 -10.46 0.56
C ILE A 138 -0.52 -11.39 1.61
N VAL A 139 -1.19 -12.43 1.13
CA VAL A 139 -1.77 -13.50 1.94
C VAL A 139 -0.87 -14.73 1.83
N ILE A 140 -0.35 -15.17 2.97
CA ILE A 140 0.35 -16.44 3.12
C ILE A 140 -0.68 -17.45 3.65
N ARG A 141 -1.22 -18.26 2.73
CA ARG A 141 -2.16 -19.34 3.04
C ARG A 141 -1.40 -20.54 3.59
N ARG A 142 -1.91 -21.17 4.65
CA ARG A 142 -1.27 -22.30 5.34
C ARG A 142 -2.20 -23.49 5.39
N ASP A 143 -1.62 -24.68 5.30
CA ASP A 143 -2.28 -25.95 5.55
C ASP A 143 -3.62 -26.13 4.83
N GLY A 144 -3.64 -25.82 3.52
CA GLY A 144 -4.82 -26.00 2.69
C GLY A 144 -5.88 -24.90 2.83
N PHE A 145 -5.67 -23.86 3.66
CA PHE A 145 -6.62 -22.75 3.76
C PHE A 145 -6.80 -22.02 2.43
N ASN A 146 -8.01 -22.10 1.88
CA ASN A 146 -8.30 -21.60 0.53
C ASN A 146 -9.43 -20.56 0.47
N ASP A 147 -10.05 -20.23 1.59
CA ASP A 147 -11.27 -19.41 1.60
C ASP A 147 -10.99 -17.89 1.44
N PRO A 148 -12.02 -17.09 1.13
CA PRO A 148 -11.88 -15.63 1.02
C PRO A 148 -11.43 -14.98 2.34
N ILE A 149 -10.67 -13.89 2.25
CA ILE A 149 -10.22 -13.11 3.41
C ILE A 149 -10.60 -11.65 3.20
N HIS A 150 -11.41 -11.10 4.09
CA HIS A 150 -11.75 -9.68 4.10
C HIS A 150 -10.66 -8.87 4.82
N LEU A 151 -10.06 -7.90 4.12
CA LEU A 151 -8.99 -7.05 4.64
C LEU A 151 -9.53 -5.72 5.15
N THR A 152 -8.98 -5.19 6.23
CA THR A 152 -9.31 -3.86 6.77
C THR A 152 -8.08 -3.25 7.46
N MET A 153 -8.08 -1.95 7.71
CA MET A 153 -7.10 -1.33 8.61
C MET A 153 -7.82 -0.56 9.72
N GLU A 154 -7.57 -0.97 10.95
CA GLU A 154 -8.30 -0.51 12.12
C GLU A 154 -7.45 0.43 12.97
N GLY A 155 -8.10 1.27 13.78
CA GLY A 155 -7.42 2.24 14.62
C GLY A 155 -6.80 3.39 13.81
N LEU A 156 -7.42 3.78 12.71
CA LEU A 156 -7.03 4.93 11.89
C LEU A 156 -7.35 6.27 12.59
N PRO A 157 -6.68 7.38 12.22
CA PRO A 157 -7.01 8.71 12.75
C PRO A 157 -8.44 9.14 12.36
N GLU A 158 -8.99 10.11 13.09
CA GLU A 158 -10.27 10.73 12.72
C GLU A 158 -10.22 11.29 11.29
N GLY A 159 -11.31 11.10 10.54
CA GLY A 159 -11.38 11.49 9.12
C GLY A 159 -10.56 10.61 8.18
N VAL A 160 -10.03 9.47 8.63
CA VAL A 160 -9.34 8.50 7.78
C VAL A 160 -10.09 7.18 7.76
N THR A 161 -10.36 6.69 6.55
CA THR A 161 -11.08 5.44 6.32
C THR A 161 -10.16 4.41 5.67
N SER A 162 -10.42 3.14 5.94
CA SER A 162 -9.89 2.04 5.12
C SER A 162 -11.03 1.41 4.36
N THR A 163 -10.84 1.26 3.06
CA THR A 163 -11.76 0.53 2.20
C THR A 163 -11.11 -0.80 1.85
N GLY A 164 -11.78 -1.84 2.34
CA GLY A 164 -11.23 -3.16 2.57
C GLY A 164 -11.70 -4.19 1.55
N PHE A 165 -10.79 -4.63 0.69
CA PHE A 165 -11.08 -5.64 -0.32
C PHE A 165 -11.10 -7.06 0.28
N THR A 166 -11.93 -7.92 -0.29
CA THR A 166 -11.91 -9.36 -0.02
C THR A 166 -10.94 -10.04 -0.97
N VAL A 167 -9.82 -10.57 -0.45
CA VAL A 167 -8.94 -11.45 -1.23
C VAL A 167 -9.73 -12.72 -1.57
N PRO A 168 -9.99 -13.03 -2.86
CA PRO A 168 -10.79 -14.18 -3.22
C PRO A 168 -10.13 -15.50 -2.82
N ALA A 169 -10.93 -16.56 -2.79
CA ALA A 169 -10.46 -17.91 -2.53
C ALA A 169 -9.27 -18.28 -3.43
N GLY A 170 -8.22 -18.83 -2.83
CA GLY A 170 -6.98 -19.24 -3.51
C GLY A 170 -6.11 -18.12 -4.09
N LYS A 171 -6.49 -16.85 -3.93
CA LYS A 171 -5.63 -15.71 -4.30
C LYS A 171 -4.73 -15.32 -3.15
N SER A 172 -3.55 -14.80 -3.49
CA SER A 172 -2.49 -14.45 -2.52
C SER A 172 -2.18 -12.96 -2.46
N THR A 173 -2.90 -12.14 -3.24
CA THR A 173 -2.72 -10.69 -3.33
C THR A 173 -4.08 -10.01 -3.17
N GLY A 174 -4.10 -8.93 -2.41
CA GLY A 174 -5.23 -8.03 -2.25
C GLY A 174 -4.79 -6.58 -2.24
N ILE A 175 -5.74 -5.67 -2.34
CA ILE A 175 -5.51 -4.25 -2.16
C ILE A 175 -6.23 -3.75 -0.92
N LEU A 176 -5.69 -2.71 -0.30
CA LEU A 176 -6.35 -1.98 0.76
C LEU A 176 -6.12 -0.49 0.49
N LEU A 177 -7.18 0.29 0.47
CA LEU A 177 -7.11 1.72 0.22
C LEU A 177 -7.31 2.45 1.54
N VAL A 178 -6.40 3.36 1.89
CA VAL A 178 -6.53 4.21 3.07
C VAL A 178 -6.69 5.64 2.60
N THR A 179 -7.84 6.24 2.87
CA THR A 179 -8.22 7.57 2.37
C THR A 179 -8.39 8.52 3.53
N ALA A 180 -7.70 9.66 3.48
CA ALA A 180 -8.00 10.79 4.36
C ALA A 180 -9.05 11.67 3.67
N GLU A 181 -10.14 11.99 4.37
CA GLU A 181 -11.11 12.98 3.92
C GLU A 181 -10.44 14.34 3.67
N ALA A 182 -11.03 15.17 2.81
CA ALA A 182 -10.45 16.46 2.43
C ALA A 182 -10.23 17.40 3.63
N ASP A 183 -11.08 17.30 4.64
CA ASP A 183 -11.08 18.08 5.89
C ASP A 183 -10.64 17.25 7.11
N ALA A 184 -10.04 16.07 6.90
CA ALA A 184 -9.57 15.22 7.98
C ALA A 184 -8.65 16.01 8.95
N PRO A 185 -8.96 16.01 10.27
CA PRO A 185 -8.21 16.80 11.23
C PRO A 185 -6.78 16.27 11.39
N ARG A 186 -5.89 17.14 11.88
CA ARG A 186 -4.53 16.74 12.22
C ARG A 186 -4.55 15.64 13.27
N GLY A 187 -3.90 14.53 12.98
CA GLY A 187 -3.92 13.37 13.87
C GLY A 187 -2.82 12.37 13.58
N VAL A 188 -2.57 11.49 14.55
CA VAL A 188 -1.72 10.31 14.39
C VAL A 188 -2.30 9.15 15.18
N SER A 189 -2.24 7.96 14.59
CA SER A 189 -2.62 6.73 15.26
C SER A 189 -1.70 5.58 14.87
N MET A 190 -1.73 4.52 15.67
CA MET A 190 -1.05 3.25 15.37
C MET A 190 -2.09 2.27 14.86
N ALA A 191 -2.27 2.24 13.55
CA ALA A 191 -3.25 1.39 12.91
C ALA A 191 -2.77 -0.07 12.81
N THR A 192 -3.71 -0.99 12.65
CA THR A 192 -3.47 -2.43 12.53
C THR A 192 -4.10 -2.95 11.24
N LEU A 193 -3.31 -3.62 10.40
CA LEU A 193 -3.84 -4.40 9.27
C LEU A 193 -4.54 -5.64 9.83
N VAL A 194 -5.80 -5.87 9.45
CA VAL A 194 -6.61 -6.97 9.95
C VAL A 194 -7.19 -7.74 8.77
N GLY A 195 -7.08 -9.08 8.81
CA GLY A 195 -7.82 -9.95 7.92
C GLY A 195 -8.79 -10.84 8.69
N ARG A 196 -9.99 -10.98 8.14
CA ARG A 196 -11.08 -11.80 8.67
C ARG A 196 -11.43 -12.88 7.67
N ALA A 197 -11.53 -14.12 8.14
CA ALA A 197 -12.03 -15.22 7.34
C ALA A 197 -12.79 -16.22 8.21
N GLU A 198 -13.52 -17.12 7.58
CA GLU A 198 -14.13 -18.26 8.26
C GLU A 198 -13.19 -19.46 8.17
N ILE A 199 -12.98 -20.15 9.29
CA ILE A 199 -12.24 -21.42 9.35
C ILE A 199 -13.07 -22.39 10.20
N ASP A 200 -13.45 -23.53 9.62
CA ASP A 200 -14.28 -24.55 10.27
C ASP A 200 -15.58 -23.98 10.89
N GLY A 201 -16.28 -23.08 10.18
CA GLY A 201 -17.53 -22.49 10.66
C GLY A 201 -17.36 -21.37 11.68
N LYS A 202 -16.13 -20.89 11.93
CA LYS A 202 -15.83 -19.87 12.93
C LYS A 202 -15.07 -18.70 12.31
N GLU A 203 -15.44 -17.49 12.71
CA GLU A 203 -14.66 -16.31 12.35
C GLU A 203 -13.28 -16.38 13.00
N VAL A 204 -12.25 -16.18 12.18
CA VAL A 204 -10.85 -16.09 12.56
C VAL A 204 -10.32 -14.74 12.12
N ILE A 205 -9.74 -14.03 13.08
CA ILE A 205 -9.11 -12.73 12.88
C ILE A 205 -7.59 -12.89 12.97
N ARG A 206 -6.87 -12.30 12.02
CA ARG A 206 -5.41 -12.24 12.00
C ARG A 206 -4.94 -10.82 11.80
N ASN A 207 -4.06 -10.37 12.70
CA ASN A 207 -3.34 -9.13 12.51
C ASN A 207 -2.20 -9.36 11.52
N GLY A 208 -2.12 -8.48 10.54
CA GLY A 208 -1.05 -8.45 9.56
C GLY A 208 0.16 -7.66 10.03
N HIS A 209 1.29 -7.92 9.37
CA HIS A 209 2.47 -7.07 9.46
C HIS A 209 2.52 -6.10 8.28
N MET A 210 3.27 -5.02 8.44
CA MET A 210 3.63 -4.15 7.33
C MET A 210 5.09 -4.37 6.95
N ALA A 211 5.38 -4.47 5.66
CA ALA A 211 6.73 -4.41 5.14
C ALA A 211 7.11 -2.95 4.89
N SER A 212 8.31 -2.58 5.29
CA SER A 212 8.94 -1.29 4.96
C SER A 212 10.44 -1.47 4.83
N MET A 213 11.11 -0.53 4.17
CA MET A 213 12.57 -0.53 4.12
C MET A 213 13.16 -0.14 5.48
N SER A 214 14.26 -0.78 5.86
CA SER A 214 15.00 -0.44 7.07
C SER A 214 15.60 0.97 6.99
N TRP A 215 15.96 1.40 5.78
CA TRP A 215 16.39 2.76 5.42
C TRP A 215 16.14 2.98 3.92
N PRO A 216 16.00 4.24 3.46
CA PRO A 216 15.90 4.52 2.04
C PRO A 216 17.23 4.22 1.33
N VAL A 217 17.16 3.58 0.17
CA VAL A 217 18.25 3.33 -0.76
C VAL A 217 17.97 4.12 -2.04
N PRO A 218 18.73 5.17 -2.34
CA PRO A 218 18.49 5.98 -3.54
C PRO A 218 18.77 5.25 -4.86
N ASP A 219 19.61 4.22 -4.83
CA ASP A 219 19.91 3.39 -6.01
C ASP A 219 20.26 1.98 -5.55
N ALA A 220 19.38 1.02 -5.84
CA ALA A 220 19.56 -0.39 -5.50
C ALA A 220 20.77 -1.05 -6.19
N TRP A 221 21.41 -0.38 -7.16
CA TRP A 221 22.71 -0.81 -7.70
C TRP A 221 23.85 -0.60 -6.70
N SER A 222 23.77 0.48 -5.91
CA SER A 222 24.83 0.89 -4.98
C SER A 222 24.72 0.22 -3.60
N ALA A 223 23.52 -0.24 -3.24
CA ALA A 223 23.26 -0.90 -1.98
C ALA A 223 22.07 -1.85 -2.09
N ILE A 224 22.16 -3.00 -1.43
CA ILE A 224 21.07 -3.99 -1.40
C ILE A 224 19.94 -3.46 -0.50
N PRO A 225 18.71 -3.28 -1.02
CA PRO A 225 17.56 -2.94 -0.21
C PRO A 225 17.34 -3.97 0.91
N ARG A 226 17.01 -3.49 2.11
CA ARG A 226 16.76 -4.35 3.27
C ARG A 226 15.34 -4.13 3.80
N PRO A 227 14.35 -4.91 3.34
CA PRO A 227 13.01 -4.86 3.91
C PRO A 227 13.02 -5.35 5.36
N ARG A 228 12.06 -4.88 6.13
CA ARG A 228 11.75 -5.35 7.48
C ARG A 228 10.24 -5.41 7.66
N LEU A 229 9.81 -6.29 8.55
CA LEU A 229 8.43 -6.30 9.03
C LEU A 229 8.31 -5.35 10.24
N VAL A 230 7.21 -4.61 10.28
CA VAL A 230 6.79 -3.80 11.42
C VAL A 230 5.40 -4.27 11.87
N GLY A 231 5.18 -4.30 13.19
CA GLY A 231 3.94 -4.86 13.78
C GLY A 231 2.78 -3.87 13.88
N VAL A 232 3.05 -2.56 13.89
CA VAL A 232 2.04 -1.49 13.92
C VAL A 232 2.33 -0.47 12.83
N VAL A 233 1.28 0.21 12.40
CA VAL A 233 1.30 1.08 11.23
C VAL A 233 1.08 2.53 11.68
N PRO A 234 2.13 3.37 11.83
CA PRO A 234 1.91 4.77 12.13
C PRO A 234 1.24 5.46 10.94
N VAL A 235 0.02 5.92 11.14
CA VAL A 235 -0.76 6.68 10.15
C VAL A 235 -0.95 8.09 10.70
N SER A 236 -0.56 9.10 9.94
CA SER A 236 -0.76 10.50 10.31
C SER A 236 -1.49 11.29 9.24
N VAL A 237 -2.21 12.31 9.67
CA VAL A 237 -2.87 13.31 8.82
C VAL A 237 -2.31 14.67 9.18
N CYS A 238 -1.89 15.43 8.16
CA CYS A 238 -1.30 16.76 8.36
C CYS A 238 -2.30 17.77 8.95
N GLY A 239 -3.56 17.75 8.47
CA GLY A 239 -4.63 18.69 8.84
C GLY A 239 -4.45 20.13 8.33
N GLU A 240 -3.24 20.50 7.88
CA GLU A 240 -2.95 21.83 7.33
C GLU A 240 -2.83 21.83 5.80
N GLU A 241 -2.72 20.64 5.19
CA GLU A 241 -2.45 20.48 3.77
C GLU A 241 -3.41 19.48 3.12
N GLN A 242 -3.86 19.82 1.92
CA GLN A 242 -4.71 18.98 1.08
C GLN A 242 -3.93 18.44 -0.13
N ALA A 243 -4.36 17.32 -0.68
CA ALA A 243 -3.80 16.77 -1.91
C ALA A 243 -3.93 17.79 -3.06
N PRO A 244 -2.85 18.06 -3.83
CA PRO A 244 -2.90 18.97 -4.97
C PRO A 244 -3.99 18.62 -5.98
N LEU A 245 -4.23 17.32 -6.18
CA LEU A 245 -5.26 16.76 -7.05
C LEU A 245 -6.02 15.66 -6.31
N THR A 246 -7.36 15.72 -6.34
CA THR A 246 -8.21 14.58 -5.96
C THR A 246 -9.02 14.12 -7.15
N VAL A 247 -9.15 12.79 -7.28
CA VAL A 247 -9.96 12.11 -8.29
C VAL A 247 -10.96 11.24 -7.57
N SER A 248 -12.24 11.34 -7.92
CA SER A 248 -13.29 10.50 -7.33
C SER A 248 -14.35 10.17 -8.37
N ALA A 249 -15.07 9.06 -8.21
CA ALA A 249 -16.21 8.75 -9.06
C ALA A 249 -17.45 9.58 -8.65
N GLU A 250 -18.27 9.96 -9.63
CA GLU A 250 -19.51 10.72 -9.39
C GLU A 250 -20.77 9.91 -9.72
N GLY A 251 -21.79 10.02 -8.86
CA GLY A 251 -23.17 9.67 -9.20
C GLY A 251 -23.65 8.29 -8.74
N GLN A 252 -22.75 7.36 -8.42
CA GLN A 252 -23.12 6.01 -7.93
C GLN A 252 -22.11 5.48 -6.92
N GLU A 253 -22.60 4.75 -5.91
CA GLU A 253 -21.77 4.01 -4.97
C GLU A 253 -21.20 2.73 -5.58
N VAL A 254 -21.99 2.06 -6.44
CA VAL A 254 -21.61 0.81 -7.11
C VAL A 254 -21.88 0.93 -8.61
N TRP A 255 -20.86 0.63 -9.42
CA TRP A 255 -20.93 0.66 -10.88
C TRP A 255 -21.14 -0.75 -11.44
N GLU A 256 -22.28 -0.98 -12.10
CA GLU A 256 -22.62 -2.32 -12.61
C GLU A 256 -22.24 -2.49 -14.09
N VAL A 257 -21.53 -3.59 -14.40
CA VAL A 257 -21.11 -3.92 -15.77
C VAL A 257 -21.26 -5.42 -16.02
N LYS A 258 -21.74 -5.82 -17.21
CA LYS A 258 -21.79 -7.24 -17.58
C LYS A 258 -20.43 -7.72 -18.09
N LEU A 259 -20.15 -9.01 -17.92
CA LEU A 259 -18.96 -9.63 -18.50
C LEU A 259 -18.84 -9.35 -20.01
N GLY A 260 -17.62 -9.04 -20.46
CA GLY A 260 -17.34 -8.73 -21.86
C GLY A 260 -17.86 -7.37 -22.33
N GLN A 261 -18.26 -6.48 -21.42
CA GLN A 261 -18.64 -5.10 -21.74
C GLN A 261 -17.64 -4.09 -21.16
N ARG A 262 -17.79 -2.83 -21.60
CA ARG A 262 -17.06 -1.69 -21.08
C ARG A 262 -18.00 -0.81 -20.26
N ILE A 263 -17.48 -0.26 -19.18
CA ILE A 263 -18.17 0.76 -18.38
C ILE A 263 -17.38 2.06 -18.37
N GLU A 264 -18.12 3.15 -18.35
CA GLU A 264 -17.65 4.52 -18.28
C GLU A 264 -18.11 5.13 -16.96
N ILE A 265 -17.14 5.55 -16.14
CA ILE A 265 -17.33 6.04 -14.77
C ILE A 265 -17.03 7.54 -14.79
N PRO A 266 -18.02 8.43 -14.68
CA PRO A 266 -17.79 9.86 -14.53
C PRO A 266 -16.89 10.16 -13.33
N LEU A 267 -15.88 11.00 -13.54
CA LEU A 267 -14.89 11.35 -12.54
C LEU A 267 -14.97 12.84 -12.19
N LYS A 268 -15.03 13.13 -10.90
CA LYS A 268 -14.79 14.46 -10.33
C LYS A 268 -13.30 14.68 -10.16
N ILE A 269 -12.83 15.80 -10.68
CA ILE A 269 -11.44 16.24 -10.52
C ILE A 269 -11.43 17.54 -9.73
N GLU A 270 -10.79 17.56 -8.56
CA GLU A 270 -10.60 18.79 -7.79
C GLU A 270 -9.12 19.18 -7.77
N LYS A 271 -8.82 20.34 -8.36
CA LYS A 271 -7.48 20.91 -8.46
C LYS A 271 -7.29 21.95 -7.37
N ARG A 272 -6.22 21.81 -6.58
CA ARG A 272 -5.82 22.76 -5.52
C ARG A 272 -4.44 23.37 -5.76
N SER A 273 -3.86 23.15 -6.93
CA SER A 273 -2.56 23.67 -7.34
C SER A 273 -2.51 23.89 -8.85
N GLU A 274 -1.50 24.62 -9.31
CA GLU A 274 -1.14 24.65 -10.73
C GLU A 274 -0.44 23.32 -11.11
N PHE A 275 -0.54 22.91 -12.37
CA PHE A 275 0.07 21.68 -12.88
C PHE A 275 0.87 21.95 -14.15
N GLN A 276 1.91 21.16 -14.41
CA GLN A 276 2.54 21.13 -15.72
C GLN A 276 1.82 20.12 -16.62
N GLY A 277 1.39 20.60 -17.78
CA GLY A 277 0.53 19.83 -18.68
C GLY A 277 -0.91 19.77 -18.16
N ASN A 278 -1.80 19.32 -19.05
CA ASN A 278 -3.22 19.22 -18.77
C ASN A 278 -3.75 17.79 -18.88
N LYS A 279 -2.89 16.79 -19.06
CA LYS A 279 -3.27 15.38 -19.13
C LYS A 279 -2.63 14.59 -18.01
N VAL A 280 -3.41 13.73 -17.38
CA VAL A 280 -2.93 12.75 -16.40
C VAL A 280 -3.29 11.36 -16.89
N SER A 281 -2.29 10.54 -17.18
CA SER A 281 -2.50 9.15 -17.55
C SER A 281 -2.74 8.30 -16.31
N LEU A 282 -3.87 7.62 -16.27
CA LEU A 282 -4.30 6.76 -15.18
C LEU A 282 -4.35 5.30 -15.62
N LYS A 283 -4.06 4.42 -14.67
CA LYS A 283 -4.20 2.97 -14.78
C LYS A 283 -5.13 2.45 -13.70
N THR A 284 -5.62 1.24 -13.86
CA THR A 284 -6.46 0.58 -12.86
C THR A 284 -5.60 -0.14 -11.84
N TYR A 285 -5.79 0.21 -10.57
CA TYR A 285 -5.22 -0.48 -9.44
C TYR A 285 -6.22 -1.47 -8.88
N SER A 286 -6.00 -2.75 -9.20
CA SER A 286 -6.72 -3.91 -8.68
C SER A 286 -5.95 -5.17 -9.10
N PRO A 287 -5.84 -6.21 -8.25
CA PRO A 287 -5.17 -7.45 -8.64
C PRO A 287 -5.84 -8.09 -9.86
N GLU A 288 -7.16 -8.19 -9.86
CA GLU A 288 -7.97 -8.87 -10.88
C GLU A 288 -8.19 -8.02 -12.13
N LEU A 289 -8.21 -6.69 -12.00
CA LEU A 289 -8.45 -5.74 -13.09
C LEU A 289 -7.19 -4.98 -13.54
N SER A 290 -6.01 -5.39 -13.08
CA SER A 290 -4.71 -4.79 -13.44
C SER A 290 -4.40 -4.82 -14.95
N GLY A 291 -5.04 -5.73 -15.70
CA GLY A 291 -4.93 -5.83 -17.15
C GLY A 291 -5.71 -4.76 -17.93
N ASN A 292 -6.48 -3.90 -17.26
CA ASN A 292 -7.24 -2.84 -17.92
C ASN A 292 -6.31 -1.87 -18.66
N PRO A 293 -6.58 -1.52 -19.93
CA PRO A 293 -5.85 -0.47 -20.61
C PRO A 293 -5.89 0.85 -19.84
N GLY A 294 -4.75 1.54 -19.79
CA GLY A 294 -4.70 2.89 -19.24
C GLY A 294 -5.51 3.89 -20.08
N PHE A 295 -5.93 4.97 -19.46
CA PHE A 295 -6.67 6.07 -20.09
C PHE A 295 -6.17 7.42 -19.56
N ASP A 296 -6.47 8.49 -20.28
CA ASP A 296 -6.09 9.85 -19.88
C ASP A 296 -7.32 10.60 -19.34
N ILE A 297 -7.10 11.42 -18.32
CA ILE A 297 -8.01 12.49 -17.89
C ILE A 297 -7.43 13.85 -18.29
N SER A 298 -8.30 14.81 -18.58
CA SER A 298 -7.96 16.21 -18.84
C SER A 298 -8.18 17.03 -17.58
N LEU A 299 -7.17 17.81 -17.19
CA LEU A 299 -7.26 18.77 -16.10
C LEU A 299 -8.03 20.03 -16.52
N ASP A 300 -8.24 20.27 -17.81
CA ASP A 300 -8.95 21.47 -18.30
C ASP A 300 -10.44 21.20 -18.54
N ASP A 301 -10.82 19.94 -18.71
CA ASP A 301 -12.19 19.56 -19.04
C ASP A 301 -13.04 19.44 -17.77
N GLU A 302 -14.27 19.95 -17.82
CA GLU A 302 -15.24 19.83 -16.72
C GLU A 302 -15.72 18.38 -16.51
N LYS A 303 -15.64 17.55 -17.55
CA LYS A 303 -16.12 16.16 -17.53
C LYS A 303 -14.97 15.22 -17.87
N ASN A 304 -14.67 14.34 -16.93
CA ASN A 304 -13.73 13.26 -17.11
C ASN A 304 -14.42 11.91 -16.94
N VAL A 305 -13.92 10.89 -17.62
CA VAL A 305 -14.49 9.54 -17.59
C VAL A 305 -13.37 8.53 -17.39
N GLY A 306 -13.49 7.73 -16.34
CA GLY A 306 -12.72 6.54 -16.12
C GLY A 306 -13.29 5.38 -16.91
N VAL A 307 -12.43 4.57 -17.50
CA VAL A 307 -12.84 3.45 -18.36
C VAL A 307 -12.39 2.15 -17.75
N VAL A 308 -13.31 1.20 -17.60
CA VAL A 308 -12.99 -0.20 -17.30
C VAL A 308 -13.53 -1.06 -18.43
N ASP A 309 -12.63 -1.69 -19.18
CA ASP A 309 -12.95 -2.45 -20.38
C ASP A 309 -12.78 -3.96 -20.14
N LEU A 310 -13.88 -4.63 -19.77
CA LEU A 310 -13.88 -6.08 -19.54
C LEU A 310 -13.81 -6.88 -20.85
N THR A 311 -13.84 -6.25 -22.02
CA THR A 311 -13.53 -6.96 -23.28
C THR A 311 -12.04 -7.32 -23.38
N LYS A 312 -11.18 -6.65 -22.61
CA LYS A 312 -9.72 -6.82 -22.63
C LYS A 312 -9.19 -7.64 -21.45
N ILE A 313 -10.03 -7.95 -20.47
CA ILE A 313 -9.63 -8.57 -19.21
C ILE A 313 -10.51 -9.79 -18.96
N LYS A 314 -9.90 -10.89 -18.52
CA LYS A 314 -10.65 -12.05 -18.04
C LYS A 314 -10.85 -11.92 -16.54
N VAL A 315 -12.10 -11.79 -16.13
CA VAL A 315 -12.50 -11.65 -14.73
C VAL A 315 -13.77 -12.48 -14.47
N ALA A 316 -13.98 -12.93 -13.24
CA ALA A 316 -15.20 -13.63 -12.86
C ALA A 316 -16.31 -12.63 -12.48
N PRO A 317 -17.60 -13.01 -12.50
CA PRO A 317 -18.63 -12.20 -11.86
C PRO A 317 -18.34 -12.01 -10.37
N GLY A 318 -18.68 -10.85 -9.83
CA GLY A 318 -18.43 -10.49 -8.44
C GLY A 318 -18.25 -9.00 -8.23
N ASP A 319 -18.02 -8.62 -6.97
CA ASP A 319 -17.76 -7.24 -6.58
C ASP A 319 -16.24 -7.02 -6.48
N TYR A 320 -15.79 -5.91 -7.06
CA TYR A 320 -14.38 -5.52 -7.13
C TYR A 320 -14.23 -4.10 -6.59
N GLU A 321 -13.25 -3.90 -5.72
CA GLU A 321 -12.76 -2.56 -5.40
C GLU A 321 -11.58 -2.24 -6.29
N ILE A 322 -11.61 -1.03 -6.84
CA ILE A 322 -10.51 -0.49 -7.63
C ILE A 322 -10.16 0.92 -7.14
N ALA A 323 -8.99 1.38 -7.52
CA ALA A 323 -8.69 2.80 -7.64
C ALA A 323 -8.06 3.06 -9.00
N PHE A 324 -8.15 4.29 -9.49
CA PHE A 324 -7.33 4.75 -10.61
C PHE A 324 -6.08 5.44 -10.08
N TYR A 325 -4.93 5.12 -10.66
CA TYR A 325 -3.65 5.64 -10.18
C TYR A 325 -2.75 6.11 -11.32
N GLY A 326 -1.99 7.16 -11.06
CA GLY A 326 -1.10 7.80 -12.01
C GLY A 326 -0.19 8.81 -11.32
N SER A 327 0.40 9.71 -12.11
CA SER A 327 1.17 10.82 -11.56
C SER A 327 0.93 12.11 -12.33
N ALA A 328 1.06 13.23 -11.62
CA ALA A 328 0.96 14.56 -12.19
C ALA A 328 2.10 15.43 -11.66
N VAL A 329 2.56 16.40 -12.46
CA VAL A 329 3.56 17.37 -12.01
C VAL A 329 2.84 18.58 -11.41
N ALA A 330 2.75 18.62 -10.09
CA ALA A 330 2.08 19.68 -9.35
C ALA A 330 3.07 20.78 -8.95
N LYS A 331 2.63 22.03 -9.02
CA LYS A 331 3.37 23.20 -8.56
C LYS A 331 3.09 23.45 -7.08
N TYR A 332 3.72 22.61 -6.27
CA TYR A 332 3.54 22.53 -4.83
C TYR A 332 4.06 23.78 -4.09
N ARG A 333 3.37 24.16 -3.01
CA ARG A 333 3.79 25.20 -2.06
C ARG A 333 3.72 24.63 -0.64
N ASP A 334 4.80 24.75 0.12
CA ASP A 334 4.85 24.28 1.50
C ASP A 334 4.22 25.30 2.45
N ASN A 335 3.16 24.89 3.17
CA ASN A 335 2.40 25.68 4.15
C ASN A 335 2.09 27.12 3.71
N PRO A 336 1.33 27.31 2.60
CA PRO A 336 0.97 28.64 2.13
C PRO A 336 0.08 29.41 3.13
N ASN A 337 -0.70 28.71 3.96
CA ASN A 337 -1.55 29.33 4.98
C ASN A 337 -0.76 30.11 6.03
N ALA A 338 0.45 29.64 6.38
CA ALA A 338 1.33 30.37 7.29
C ALA A 338 1.70 31.77 6.75
N VAL A 339 1.81 31.95 5.43
CA VAL A 339 2.06 33.26 4.82
C VAL A 339 0.89 34.19 5.11
N THR A 340 -0.34 33.75 4.84
CA THR A 340 -1.55 34.56 5.07
C THR A 340 -1.72 34.93 6.54
N ILE A 341 -1.47 33.99 7.46
CA ILE A 341 -1.53 34.26 8.91
C ILE A 341 -0.49 35.31 9.32
N LEU A 342 0.74 35.19 8.82
CA LEU A 342 1.83 36.11 9.17
C LEU A 342 1.66 37.49 8.51
N GLU A 343 1.05 37.59 7.34
CA GLU A 343 0.66 38.87 6.74
C GLU A 343 -0.36 39.62 7.60
N GLN A 344 -1.37 38.90 8.12
CA GLN A 344 -2.36 39.46 9.04
C GLN A 344 -1.72 39.88 10.37
N ALA A 345 -0.86 39.02 10.93
CA ALA A 345 -0.14 39.33 12.17
C ALA A 345 0.79 40.54 12.01
N LEU A 346 1.46 40.67 10.86
CA LEU A 346 2.33 41.81 10.57
C LEU A 346 1.53 43.11 10.52
N LYS A 347 0.38 43.08 9.85
CA LYS A 347 -0.53 44.24 9.80
C LYS A 347 -0.98 44.67 11.19
N GLN A 348 -1.39 43.72 12.03
CA GLN A 348 -1.79 44.00 13.41
C GLN A 348 -0.62 44.58 14.23
N ALA A 349 0.57 43.99 14.13
CA ALA A 349 1.76 44.49 14.84
C ALA A 349 2.15 45.91 14.39
N GLN A 350 1.99 46.24 13.10
CA GLN A 350 2.24 47.59 12.58
C GLN A 350 1.22 48.61 13.12
N GLU A 351 -0.07 48.26 13.13
CA GLU A 351 -1.12 49.11 13.70
C GLU A 351 -0.90 49.38 15.20
N GLU A 352 -0.50 48.36 15.97
CA GLU A 352 -0.15 48.50 17.39
C GLU A 352 1.10 49.36 17.60
N ALA A 353 2.13 49.19 16.77
CA ALA A 353 3.34 50.00 16.83
C ALA A 353 3.05 51.48 16.50
N GLU A 354 2.20 51.75 15.51
CA GLU A 354 1.75 53.11 15.18
C GLU A 354 0.92 53.74 16.30
N ALA A 355 0.00 52.99 16.90
CA ALA A 355 -0.78 53.45 18.04
C ALA A 355 0.13 53.79 19.24
N THR A 356 1.05 52.88 19.57
CA THR A 356 2.05 53.07 20.64
C THR A 356 2.92 54.28 20.35
N ALA A 357 3.35 54.48 19.10
CA ALA A 357 4.14 55.65 18.70
C ALA A 357 3.40 56.98 18.90
N LYS A 358 2.07 57.01 18.68
CA LYS A 358 1.22 58.18 18.96
C LYS A 358 1.09 58.45 20.46
N GLU A 359 1.01 57.41 21.29
CA GLU A 359 0.98 57.55 22.75
C GLU A 359 2.31 58.07 23.30
N VAL A 360 3.44 57.56 22.79
CA VAL A 360 4.79 58.03 23.19
C VAL A 360 4.98 59.52 22.89
N ALA A 361 4.40 60.01 21.79
CA ALA A 361 4.45 61.43 21.43
C ALA A 361 3.74 62.35 22.45
N GLN A 362 2.96 61.78 23.39
CA GLN A 362 2.25 62.49 24.47
C GLN A 362 2.96 62.42 25.84
N ALA A 363 4.20 61.92 25.87
CA ALA A 363 5.22 62.05 26.93
C ALA A 363 5.04 61.25 28.24
N GLU A 364 5.57 60.03 28.28
CA GLU A 364 6.09 59.33 29.47
C GLU A 364 7.34 58.48 29.14
N GLU A 365 8.26 58.28 30.10
CA GLU A 365 9.47 57.45 29.92
C GLU A 365 9.13 55.95 29.78
N SER A 366 8.03 55.51 30.40
CA SER A 366 7.52 54.12 30.31
C SER A 366 7.02 53.74 28.91
N THR A 367 6.63 54.74 28.10
CA THR A 367 6.15 54.55 26.72
C THR A 367 7.27 54.30 25.72
N GLU A 368 8.49 54.79 25.96
CA GLU A 368 9.59 54.62 25.01
C GLU A 368 10.12 53.17 24.97
N GLU A 369 10.12 52.48 26.11
CA GLU A 369 10.34 51.02 26.14
C GLU A 369 9.23 50.25 25.43
N ARG A 370 7.96 50.66 25.57
CA ARG A 370 6.83 50.03 24.87
C ARG A 370 6.97 50.17 23.36
N LYS A 371 7.39 51.34 22.87
CA LYS A 371 7.69 51.55 21.45
C LYS A 371 8.79 50.62 20.96
N LYS A 372 9.91 50.50 21.69
CA LYS A 372 10.99 49.56 21.33
C LYS A 372 10.50 48.11 21.25
N ARG A 373 9.63 47.69 22.18
CA ARG A 373 9.03 46.34 22.16
C ARG A 373 8.08 46.15 20.97
N ALA A 374 7.27 47.15 20.63
CA ALA A 374 6.37 47.11 19.48
C ALA A 374 7.16 47.06 18.15
N ASP A 375 8.20 47.89 18.00
CA ASP A 375 9.08 47.86 16.83
C ASP A 375 9.80 46.51 16.70
N ALA A 376 10.26 45.93 17.82
CA ALA A 376 10.86 44.61 17.84
C ALA A 376 9.87 43.50 17.47
N ALA A 377 8.60 43.60 17.89
CA ALA A 377 7.54 42.67 17.51
C ALA A 377 7.27 42.72 16.00
N VAL A 378 7.18 43.92 15.41
CA VAL A 378 7.07 44.09 13.94
C VAL A 378 8.26 43.44 13.23
N ALA A 379 9.48 43.69 13.69
CA ALA A 379 10.69 43.12 13.09
C ALA A 379 10.71 41.58 13.16
N GLU A 380 10.28 40.99 14.27
CA GLU A 380 10.22 39.53 14.43
C GLU A 380 9.13 38.91 13.55
N VAL A 381 7.92 39.49 13.51
CA VAL A 381 6.85 38.99 12.63
C VAL A 381 7.25 39.13 11.15
N GLN A 382 7.91 40.23 10.77
CA GLN A 382 8.42 40.42 9.41
C GLN A 382 9.47 39.35 9.05
N LYS A 383 10.36 39.01 9.98
CA LYS A 383 11.36 37.95 9.79
C LYS A 383 10.69 36.58 9.61
N GLN A 384 9.67 36.28 10.41
CA GLN A 384 8.89 35.05 10.29
C GLN A 384 8.15 35.00 8.94
N LEU A 385 7.53 36.10 8.52
CA LEU A 385 6.87 36.22 7.22
C LEU A 385 7.86 35.95 6.08
N ASN A 386 9.04 36.56 6.11
CA ASN A 386 10.07 36.35 5.09
C ASN A 386 10.49 34.87 5.00
N ALA A 387 10.63 34.18 6.13
CA ALA A 387 10.94 32.76 6.18
C ALA A 387 9.78 31.91 5.63
N ALA A 388 8.53 32.23 5.98
CA ALA A 388 7.34 31.55 5.48
C ALA A 388 7.19 31.72 3.96
N VAL A 389 7.37 32.93 3.43
CA VAL A 389 7.37 33.21 1.98
C VAL A 389 8.46 32.43 1.26
N ALA A 390 9.67 32.37 1.83
CA ALA A 390 10.77 31.59 1.26
C ALA A 390 10.46 30.09 1.21
N ARG A 391 9.82 29.56 2.27
CA ARG A 391 9.37 28.16 2.37
C ARG A 391 8.24 27.82 1.39
N ALA A 392 7.26 28.71 1.25
CA ALA A 392 6.11 28.56 0.36
C ALA A 392 6.41 28.82 -1.12
N LYS A 393 7.68 29.05 -1.50
CA LYS A 393 8.09 29.20 -2.90
C LYS A 393 7.62 27.99 -3.72
N PRO A 394 6.91 28.21 -4.85
CA PRO A 394 6.40 27.11 -5.66
C PRO A 394 7.53 26.25 -6.21
N LYS A 395 7.36 24.93 -6.18
CA LYS A 395 8.28 23.95 -6.74
C LYS A 395 7.50 22.87 -7.47
N ASP A 396 8.04 22.43 -8.59
CA ASP A 396 7.47 21.29 -9.30
C ASP A 396 7.81 20.00 -8.54
N ILE A 397 6.79 19.25 -8.19
CA ILE A 397 6.92 17.89 -7.65
C ILE A 397 6.14 16.94 -8.54
N VAL A 398 6.64 15.72 -8.67
CA VAL A 398 5.84 14.63 -9.23
C VAL A 398 5.02 14.08 -8.08
N ASP A 399 3.70 14.25 -8.15
CA ASP A 399 2.77 13.75 -7.14
C ASP A 399 2.11 12.46 -7.64
N ILE A 400 1.96 11.48 -6.73
CA ILE A 400 1.25 10.24 -7.03
C ILE A 400 -0.24 10.51 -6.80
N VAL A 401 -1.03 10.32 -7.84
CA VAL A 401 -2.47 10.51 -7.82
C VAL A 401 -3.11 9.15 -7.71
N VAL A 402 -3.96 8.96 -6.70
CA VAL A 402 -4.79 7.77 -6.55
C VAL A 402 -6.20 8.25 -6.27
N SER A 403 -7.16 7.76 -7.04
CA SER A 403 -8.56 8.11 -6.83
C SER A 403 -9.06 7.60 -5.48
N SER A 404 -10.16 8.16 -5.01
CA SER A 404 -10.96 7.48 -3.99
C SER A 404 -11.33 6.06 -4.45
N PRO A 405 -11.62 5.14 -3.51
CA PRO A 405 -12.12 3.81 -3.84
C PRO A 405 -13.34 3.86 -4.75
N ILE A 406 -13.42 2.92 -5.69
CA ILE A 406 -14.55 2.74 -6.60
C ILE A 406 -14.97 1.28 -6.55
N THR A 407 -16.24 1.02 -6.29
CA THR A 407 -16.81 -0.33 -6.31
C THR A 407 -17.42 -0.62 -7.68
N ILE A 408 -17.00 -1.73 -8.27
CA ILE A 408 -17.53 -2.26 -9.54
C ILE A 408 -18.16 -3.62 -9.28
N ARG A 409 -19.41 -3.79 -9.70
CA ARG A 409 -20.11 -5.07 -9.71
C ARG A 409 -20.12 -5.65 -11.11
N VAL A 410 -19.40 -6.74 -11.29
CA VAL A 410 -19.36 -7.50 -12.55
C VAL A 410 -20.47 -8.55 -12.53
N GLN A 411 -21.46 -8.37 -13.40
CA GLN A 411 -22.57 -9.30 -13.58
C GLN A 411 -22.23 -10.39 -14.61
N PRO A 412 -22.80 -11.60 -14.49
CA PRO A 412 -22.72 -12.61 -15.53
C PRO A 412 -23.19 -12.07 -16.89
N SER A 413 -22.68 -12.62 -17.99
CA SER A 413 -23.29 -12.40 -19.31
C SER A 413 -24.70 -12.99 -19.31
N GLU A 414 -25.66 -12.34 -19.99
CA GLU A 414 -26.96 -12.97 -20.25
C GLU A 414 -26.74 -14.32 -20.96
N PRO A 415 -27.50 -15.38 -20.62
CA PRO A 415 -27.43 -16.62 -21.38
C PRO A 415 -27.82 -16.30 -22.83
N GLU A 416 -27.00 -16.75 -23.78
CA GLU A 416 -27.39 -16.75 -25.19
C GLU A 416 -28.76 -17.40 -25.29
N GLN A 417 -29.77 -16.63 -25.73
CA GLN A 417 -31.03 -17.22 -26.14
C GLN A 417 -30.71 -18.15 -27.31
N GLU A 418 -30.77 -19.46 -27.07
CA GLU A 418 -30.65 -20.51 -28.10
C GLU A 418 -31.53 -20.12 -29.29
N LYS A 419 -30.89 -19.87 -30.44
CA LYS A 419 -31.54 -19.61 -31.72
C LYS A 419 -31.68 -20.87 -32.53
#